data_AF-A0A2X2K2R4-F1
#
_entry.id   AF-A0A2X2K2R4-F1
#
_cell.length_a   1.000
_cell.length_b   1.000
_cell.length_c   1.000
_cell.angle_alpha   90.00
_cell.angle_beta   90.00
_cell.angle_gamma   90.00
#
_symmetry.space_group_name_H-M   'P 1'
#
loop_
_entity.id
_entity.type
_entity.pdbx_description
1 polymer ?
#
loop_
_entity_poly.entity_id
_entity_poly.type
_entity_poly.pdbx_seq_one_letter_code
_entity_poly.pdbx_strand_id
1 'polypeptide(L)'
;MVCLSRQSKQIEAVDECLGEVVDKILDMDGYAIITADHGNSDQVLTDDDQPMTTHTTNPVPVIVTKEGVTLRETGRLGDLAPTLLDLLNVEQPEDMTGESLIKH
;
A
#
# COMPACT_ATOMS: atom_id res chain seq x y z
N MET A 1 25.26 2.56 -10.38
CA MET A 1 24.39 2.77 -11.57
C MET A 1 23.56 1.54 -11.98
N VAL A 2 24.11 0.32 -12.03
CA VAL A 2 23.36 -0.88 -12.48
C VAL A 2 22.17 -1.24 -11.57
N CYS A 3 22.31 -1.18 -10.24
CA CYS A 3 21.23 -1.51 -9.30
C CYS A 3 20.02 -0.58 -9.45
N LEU A 4 20.23 0.74 -9.50
CA LEU A 4 19.18 1.74 -9.68
C LEU A 4 18.37 1.52 -10.97
N SER A 5 19.05 1.25 -12.09
CA SER A 5 18.38 1.04 -13.38
C SER A 5 17.50 -0.22 -13.43
N ARG A 6 17.81 -1.24 -12.62
CA ARG A 6 17.01 -2.47 -12.54
C ARG A 6 15.80 -2.26 -11.64
N GLN A 7 15.96 -1.57 -10.52
CA GLN A 7 14.87 -1.28 -9.60
C GLN A 7 13.80 -0.39 -10.25
N SER A 8 14.20 0.65 -10.99
CA SER A 8 13.28 1.53 -11.72
C SER A 8 12.36 0.73 -12.65
N LYS A 9 12.94 -0.14 -13.47
CA LYS A 9 12.18 -0.99 -14.41
C LYS A 9 11.24 -1.97 -13.70
N GLN A 10 11.61 -2.45 -12.52
CA GLN A 10 10.75 -3.32 -11.73
C GLN A 10 9.53 -2.54 -11.21
N ILE A 11 9.75 -1.32 -10.70
CA ILE A 11 8.66 -0.45 -10.22
C ILE A 11 7.75 -0.06 -11.38
N GLU A 12 8.31 0.33 -12.54
CA GLU A 12 7.55 0.66 -13.76
C GLU A 12 6.68 -0.51 -14.23
N ALA A 13 7.22 -1.73 -14.21
CA ALA A 13 6.43 -2.92 -14.59
C ALA A 13 5.31 -3.21 -13.59
N VAL A 14 5.54 -2.98 -12.28
CA VAL A 14 4.50 -3.13 -11.25
C VAL A 14 3.43 -2.05 -11.41
N ASP A 15 3.81 -0.82 -11.73
CA ASP A 15 2.90 0.31 -11.97
C ASP A 15 1.95 0.03 -13.16
N GLU A 16 2.49 -0.48 -14.27
CA GLU A 16 1.69 -0.91 -15.43
C GLU A 16 0.67 -1.99 -15.04
N CYS A 17 1.12 -3.04 -14.34
CA CYS A 17 0.23 -4.11 -13.87
C CYS A 17 -0.83 -3.60 -12.87
N LEU A 18 -0.44 -2.67 -11.99
CA LEU A 18 -1.31 -2.10 -10.97
C LEU A 18 -2.45 -1.32 -11.63
N GLY A 19 -2.15 -0.52 -12.66
CA GLY A 19 -3.15 0.20 -13.45
C GLY A 19 -4.21 -0.75 -14.02
N GLU A 20 -3.78 -1.80 -14.73
CA GLU A 20 -4.70 -2.78 -15.33
C GLU A 20 -5.62 -3.44 -14.29
N VAL A 21 -5.08 -3.81 -13.12
CA VAL A 21 -5.83 -4.46 -12.04
C VAL A 21 -6.81 -3.50 -11.39
N VAL A 22 -6.37 -2.29 -11.05
CA VAL A 22 -7.20 -1.29 -10.36
C VAL A 22 -8.32 -0.81 -11.26
N ASP A 23 -8.02 -0.52 -12.53
CA ASP A 23 -9.03 -0.14 -13.53
C ASP A 23 -10.10 -1.23 -13.64
N LYS A 24 -9.70 -2.50 -13.65
CA LYS A 24 -10.66 -3.60 -13.73
C LYS A 24 -11.53 -3.74 -12.49
N ILE A 25 -10.99 -3.45 -11.29
CA ILE A 25 -11.76 -3.43 -10.04
C ILE A 25 -12.80 -2.31 -10.08
N LEU A 26 -12.39 -1.12 -10.53
CA LEU A 26 -13.27 0.06 -10.63
C LEU A 26 -14.36 -0.13 -11.69
N ASP A 27 -14.06 -0.74 -12.83
CA ASP A 27 -15.02 -1.15 -13.87
C ASP A 27 -16.14 -2.07 -13.34
N MET A 28 -15.89 -2.75 -12.22
CA MET A 28 -16.83 -3.65 -11.55
C MET A 28 -17.50 -3.02 -10.33
N ASP A 29 -17.45 -1.69 -10.20
CA ASP A 29 -17.94 -0.92 -9.05
C ASP A 29 -17.31 -1.35 -7.71
N GLY A 30 -16.08 -1.88 -7.76
CA GLY A 30 -15.31 -2.33 -6.60
C GLY A 30 -14.40 -1.26 -6.01
N TYR A 31 -13.77 -1.59 -4.88
CA TYR A 31 -12.76 -0.74 -4.24
C TYR A 31 -11.44 -1.50 -4.11
N ALA A 32 -10.33 -0.78 -4.25
CA ALA A 32 -8.99 -1.28 -4.00
C ALA A 32 -8.36 -0.56 -2.80
N ILE A 33 -7.60 -1.31 -2.00
CA ILE A 33 -6.65 -0.77 -1.03
C ILE A 33 -5.25 -1.08 -1.58
N ILE A 34 -4.50 -0.05 -1.97
CA ILE A 34 -3.15 -0.16 -2.49
C ILE A 34 -2.19 0.19 -1.35
N THR A 35 -1.28 -0.72 -1.02
CA THR A 35 -0.36 -0.59 0.12
C THR A 35 0.90 -1.44 -0.09
N ALA A 36 1.84 -1.37 0.85
CA ALA A 36 2.99 -2.25 0.95
C ALA A 36 3.07 -2.85 2.36
N ASP A 37 3.80 -3.95 2.53
CA ASP A 37 4.04 -4.60 3.82
C ASP A 37 5.26 -4.01 4.54
N HIS A 38 6.27 -3.56 3.80
CA HIS A 38 7.43 -2.83 4.31
C HIS A 38 8.13 -2.04 3.18
N GLY A 39 9.15 -1.25 3.55
CA GLY A 39 10.04 -0.60 2.59
C GLY A 39 11.22 -1.48 2.15
N ASN A 40 11.78 -1.18 0.98
CA ASN A 40 12.99 -1.75 0.41
C ASN A 40 13.50 -0.85 -0.74
N SER A 41 12.71 -0.74 -1.81
CA SER A 41 13.11 -0.04 -3.04
C SER A 41 13.25 1.47 -2.90
N ASP A 42 12.71 2.03 -1.82
CA ASP A 42 12.89 3.42 -1.40
C ASP A 42 14.34 3.75 -1.00
N GLN A 43 15.15 2.77 -0.62
CA GLN A 43 16.58 2.95 -0.36
C GLN A 43 17.40 1.74 -0.85
N VAL A 44 17.97 1.86 -2.04
CA VAL A 44 18.78 0.78 -2.67
C VAL A 44 20.29 1.06 -2.66
N LEU A 45 20.70 2.21 -2.14
CA LEU A 45 22.09 2.59 -1.91
C LEU A 45 22.25 3.11 -0.48
N THR A 46 23.41 2.85 0.12
CA THR A 46 23.83 3.50 1.36
C THR A 46 24.26 4.94 1.11
N ASP A 47 24.49 5.70 2.17
CA ASP A 47 25.00 7.08 2.09
C ASP A 47 26.38 7.18 1.41
N ASP A 48 27.14 6.07 1.41
CA ASP A 48 28.45 5.92 0.75
C ASP A 48 28.36 5.29 -0.67
N ASP A 49 27.19 5.36 -1.31
CA ASP A 49 26.90 4.80 -2.65
C ASP A 49 27.13 3.28 -2.79
N GLN A 50 27.12 2.52 -1.70
CA GLN A 50 27.22 1.07 -1.73
C GLN A 50 25.85 0.41 -1.91
N PRO A 51 25.76 -0.76 -2.58
CA PRO A 51 24.50 -1.48 -2.70
C PRO A 51 23.86 -1.79 -1.33
N MET A 52 22.59 -1.41 -1.15
CA MET A 52 21.78 -1.76 0.00
C MET A 52 20.76 -2.83 -0.39
N THR A 53 20.71 -3.93 0.35
CA THR A 53 19.88 -5.10 0.01
C THR A 53 18.91 -5.50 1.13
N THR A 54 18.79 -4.67 2.18
CA THR A 54 17.92 -4.91 3.33
C THR A 54 16.63 -4.12 3.20
N HIS A 55 15.61 -4.52 3.97
CA HIS A 55 14.41 -3.70 4.13
C HIS A 55 14.74 -2.37 4.81
N THR A 56 13.84 -1.40 4.65
CA THR A 56 13.88 -0.12 5.37
C THR A 56 12.79 -0.09 6.44
N THR A 57 12.89 0.86 7.37
CA THR A 57 11.86 1.13 8.38
C THR A 57 10.97 2.32 8.00
N ASN A 58 10.97 2.70 6.72
CA ASN A 58 10.15 3.79 6.23
C ASN A 58 8.66 3.42 6.27
N PRO A 59 7.75 4.38 6.48
CA PRO A 59 6.32 4.13 6.43
C PRO A 59 5.89 3.68 5.02
N VAL A 60 4.86 2.84 4.95
CA VAL A 60 4.27 2.36 3.70
C VAL A 60 3.08 3.23 3.29
N PRO A 61 2.84 3.43 1.98
CA PRO A 61 1.68 4.18 1.51
C PRO A 61 0.39 3.39 1.72
N VAL A 62 -0.72 4.10 1.88
CA VAL A 62 -2.07 3.51 1.78
C VAL A 62 -2.92 4.40 0.90
N ILE A 63 -3.52 3.80 -0.14
CA ILE A 63 -4.48 4.46 -1.04
C ILE A 63 -5.76 3.64 -1.02
N VAL A 64 -6.90 4.28 -0.82
CA VAL A 64 -8.23 3.65 -0.89
C VAL A 64 -8.99 4.29 -2.05
N THR A 65 -9.40 3.50 -3.04
CA THR A 65 -10.07 3.99 -4.25
C THR A 65 -11.57 4.24 -4.05
N LYS A 66 -11.96 4.75 -2.87
CA LYS A 66 -13.33 5.14 -2.53
C LYS A 66 -13.40 6.65 -2.47
N GLU A 67 -14.33 7.25 -3.20
CA GLU A 67 -14.54 8.70 -3.17
C GLU A 67 -15.24 9.15 -1.89
N GLY A 68 -15.03 10.42 -1.52
CA GLY A 68 -15.76 11.06 -0.42
C GLY A 68 -15.37 10.60 1.00
N VAL A 69 -14.36 9.75 1.14
CA VAL A 69 -13.81 9.34 2.45
C VAL A 69 -12.52 10.09 2.76
N THR A 70 -12.24 10.25 4.05
CA THR A 70 -10.96 10.79 4.53
C THR A 70 -10.29 9.72 5.38
N LEU A 71 -9.00 9.49 5.17
CA LEU A 71 -8.23 8.54 5.97
C LEU A 71 -7.67 9.20 7.25
N ARG A 72 -7.43 8.39 8.29
CA ARG A 72 -6.58 8.76 9.44
C ARG A 72 -5.16 9.10 8.94
N GLU A 73 -4.51 10.06 9.60
CA GLU A 73 -3.17 10.54 9.21
C GLU A 73 -2.07 9.48 9.41
N THR A 74 -2.32 8.51 10.30
CA THR A 74 -1.39 7.44 10.64
C THR A 74 -2.17 6.17 10.97
N GLY A 75 -1.49 5.04 10.89
CA GLY A 75 -2.02 3.72 11.17
C GLY A 75 -0.92 2.67 11.18
N ARG A 76 -1.33 1.41 11.24
CA ARG A 76 -0.45 0.23 11.19
C ARG A 76 -1.02 -0.83 10.27
N LEU A 77 -0.21 -1.84 9.91
CA LEU A 77 -0.66 -2.93 9.04
C LEU A 77 -1.92 -3.64 9.56
N GLY A 78 -2.09 -3.74 10.88
CA GLY A 78 -3.28 -4.31 11.52
C GLY A 78 -4.58 -3.54 11.25
N ASP A 79 -4.51 -2.32 10.72
CA ASP A 79 -5.67 -1.47 10.41
C ASP A 79 -6.21 -1.73 8.98
N LEU A 80 -5.47 -2.45 8.13
CA LEU A 80 -5.87 -2.74 6.75
C LEU A 80 -7.08 -3.69 6.67
N ALA A 81 -7.09 -4.75 7.48
CA ALA A 81 -8.21 -5.70 7.51
C ALA A 81 -9.52 -5.07 8.04
N PRO A 82 -9.52 -4.29 9.14
CA PRO A 82 -10.66 -3.46 9.53
C PRO A 82 -11.16 -2.54 8.41
N THR A 83 -10.24 -1.88 7.69
CA THR A 83 -10.58 -0.99 6.56
C THR A 83 -11.26 -1.75 5.42
N LEU A 84 -10.82 -2.99 5.14
CA LEU A 84 -11.46 -3.84 4.14
C LEU A 84 -12.88 -4.24 4.55
N LEU A 85 -13.09 -4.60 5.82
CA LEU A 85 -14.43 -4.94 6.34
C LEU A 85 -15.38 -3.73 6.27
N ASP A 86 -14.88 -2.54 6.58
CA ASP A 86 -15.61 -1.27 6.44
C ASP A 86 -16.04 -1.02 4.99
N LEU A 87 -15.14 -1.20 4.01
CA LEU A 87 -15.47 -1.09 2.58
C LEU A 87 -16.53 -2.12 2.14
N LEU A 88 -16.51 -3.32 2.73
CA LEU A 88 -17.47 -4.40 2.44
C LEU A 88 -18.78 -4.26 3.24
N ASN A 89 -18.90 -3.29 4.15
CA ASN A 89 -20.00 -3.16 5.11
C ASN A 89 -20.23 -4.45 5.93
N VAL A 90 -19.15 -5.08 6.37
CA VAL A 90 -19.16 -6.29 7.21
C VAL A 90 -18.77 -5.92 8.64
N GLU A 91 -19.43 -6.53 9.62
CA GLU A 91 -19.12 -6.31 11.03
C GLU A 91 -17.71 -6.83 11.38
N GLN A 92 -16.94 -5.99 12.08
CA GLN A 92 -15.61 -6.34 12.56
C GLN A 92 -15.72 -7.23 13.81
N PRO A 93 -15.05 -8.40 13.84
CA PRO A 93 -15.07 -9.26 15.01
C PRO A 93 -14.22 -8.67 16.15
N GLU A 94 -14.58 -9.00 17.40
CA GLU A 94 -13.96 -8.42 18.61
C GLU A 94 -12.46 -8.74 18.77
N ASP A 95 -11.98 -9.83 18.18
CA ASP A 95 -10.57 -10.24 18.21
C ASP A 95 -9.69 -9.42 17.25
N MET A 96 -10.29 -8.76 16.26
CA MET A 96 -9.61 -7.82 15.38
C MET A 96 -9.46 -6.48 16.11
N THR A 97 -8.29 -6.23 16.69
CA THR A 97 -8.01 -5.03 17.52
C THR A 97 -7.48 -3.83 16.74
N GLY A 98 -7.33 -3.95 15.42
CA GLY A 98 -7.06 -2.81 14.54
C GLY A 98 -8.31 -1.94 14.37
N GLU A 99 -8.12 -0.75 13.82
CA GLU A 99 -9.23 0.18 13.56
C GLU A 99 -9.23 0.58 12.10
N SER A 100 -10.40 0.72 11.47
CA SER A 100 -10.50 1.21 10.09
C SER A 100 -9.72 2.50 9.91
N LEU A 101 -9.04 2.64 8.77
CA LEU A 101 -8.35 3.86 8.40
C LEU A 101 -9.33 4.93 7.92
N ILE A 102 -10.55 4.57 7.53
CA ILE A 102 -11.59 5.52 7.11
C ILE A 102 -12.16 6.23 8.34
N LYS A 103 -12.18 7.57 8.29
CA LYS A 103 -12.83 8.42 9.31
C LYS A 103 -14.36 8.37 9.12
N HIS A 104 -15.08 8.27 10.24
CA HIS A 104 -16.55 8.32 10.34
C HIS A 104 -17.00 9.50 11.19
#